data_AF-A0A2W1DNK1-F1
#
_entry.id   AF-A0A2W1DNK1-F1
#
_cell.length_a   1.000
_cell.length_b   1.000
_cell.length_c   1.000
_cell.angle_alpha   90.00
_cell.angle_beta   90.00
_cell.angle_gamma   90.00
#
_symmetry.space_group_name_H-M   'P 1'
#
loop_
_entity.id
_entity.type
_entity.pdbx_description
1 polymer ?
#
loop_
_entity_poly.entity_id
_entity_poly.type
_entity_poly.pdbx_seq_one_letter_code
_entity_poly.pdbx_strand_id
1 'polypeptide(L)'
;MKSLLIAMAALLLVSTTVAKPLMIFDCVNDGLGGAFCQKWGESFTWDHPTKPVGRSRSRKAGCGSKNRCSKSPYGTAYQCDEFPFKSVQESDAGGQVNRCVKKGYNNAQSQVIRQFYNSEGSFKGKGCDSTFPCSFNIVFANAGNIDWCDSTASKCKNDGNEYTKAGKVPDPSKRLMHRQESYNGTLQVGGMYLLESGQSIVSAQPLSIGDRAFRVKRHNETLYAEYNHMHIPDDEQGLEQYDYMMDNLYLEEDVVVGKV
;
A
#
# COMPACT_ATOMS: atom_id res chain seq x y z
N MET A 1 43.74 3.04 52.23
CA MET A 1 42.45 3.31 51.56
C MET A 1 42.67 3.13 50.07
N LYS A 2 42.17 2.03 49.50
CA LYS A 2 42.31 1.69 48.07
C LYS A 2 41.07 2.22 47.35
N SER A 3 41.23 3.22 46.49
CA SER A 3 40.15 3.69 45.63
C SER A 3 40.11 2.84 44.36
N LEU A 4 39.01 2.12 44.20
CA LEU A 4 38.70 1.26 43.06
C LEU A 4 38.04 2.13 41.97
N LEU A 5 38.72 2.31 40.83
CA LEU A 5 38.13 2.90 39.63
C LEU A 5 37.37 1.81 38.86
N ILE A 6 36.04 1.91 38.86
CA ILE A 6 35.17 1.09 38.01
C ILE A 6 34.95 1.87 36.71
N ALA A 7 35.58 1.41 35.62
CA ALA A 7 35.25 1.86 34.27
C ALA A 7 33.97 1.15 33.82
N MET A 8 32.84 1.86 33.78
CA MET A 8 31.64 1.40 33.11
C MET A 8 31.84 1.53 31.60
N ALA A 9 32.10 0.41 30.92
CA ALA A 9 31.95 0.31 29.47
C ALA A 9 30.45 0.33 29.14
N ALA A 10 29.95 1.47 28.66
CA ALA A 10 28.62 1.55 28.08
C ALA A 10 28.62 0.78 26.75
N LEU A 11 28.08 -0.43 26.78
CA LEU A 11 27.78 -1.21 25.58
C LEU A 11 26.63 -0.50 24.86
N LEU A 12 26.95 0.36 23.88
CA LEU A 12 25.98 0.90 22.93
C LEU A 12 25.43 -0.28 22.12
N LEU A 13 24.29 -0.82 22.56
CA LEU A 13 23.40 -1.61 21.73
C LEU A 13 22.93 -0.68 20.59
N VAL A 14 23.67 -0.69 19.48
CA VAL A 14 23.17 -0.17 18.21
C VAL A 14 22.01 -1.08 17.85
N SER A 15 20.79 -0.66 18.19
CA SER A 15 19.58 -1.24 17.64
C SER A 15 19.65 -1.02 16.13
N THR A 16 20.10 -2.02 15.38
CA THR A 16 19.99 -2.02 13.92
C THR A 16 18.52 -2.25 13.62
N THR A 17 17.72 -1.20 13.76
CA THR A 17 16.39 -1.15 13.15
C THR A 17 16.63 -1.36 11.66
N VAL A 18 16.33 -2.56 11.16
CA VAL A 18 16.34 -2.85 9.74
C VAL A 18 15.39 -1.85 9.11
N ALA A 19 15.89 -1.02 8.19
CA ALA A 19 15.08 -0.04 7.49
C ALA A 19 13.92 -0.78 6.81
N LYS A 20 12.70 -0.32 7.07
CA LYS A 20 11.51 -0.94 6.47
C LYS A 20 11.54 -0.67 4.96
N PRO A 21 11.36 -1.69 4.11
CA PRO A 21 11.24 -1.47 2.67
C PRO A 21 10.09 -0.50 2.39
N LEU A 22 10.32 0.47 1.49
CA LEU A 22 9.29 1.40 1.04
C LEU A 22 8.75 0.92 -0.31
N MET A 23 7.45 0.69 -0.41
CA MET A 23 6.78 0.35 -1.66
C MET A 23 6.11 1.61 -2.23
N ILE A 24 6.55 2.03 -3.41
CA ILE A 24 6.01 3.22 -4.09
C ILE A 24 4.73 2.86 -4.83
N PHE A 25 3.64 3.54 -4.47
CA PHE A 25 2.37 3.53 -5.20
C PHE A 25 2.26 4.79 -6.05
N ASP A 26 1.87 4.63 -7.32
CA ASP A 26 1.90 5.71 -8.29
C ASP A 26 0.50 6.32 -8.50
N CYS A 27 0.29 7.58 -8.11
CA CYS A 27 -1.01 8.25 -8.20
C CYS A 27 -1.39 8.70 -9.63
N VAL A 28 -1.12 7.90 -10.67
CA VAL A 28 -1.37 8.26 -12.08
C VAL A 28 -2.52 7.49 -12.74
N ASN A 29 -2.93 6.35 -12.17
CA ASN A 29 -3.97 5.49 -12.76
C ASN A 29 -5.06 5.16 -11.72
N ASP A 30 -6.28 4.98 -12.22
CA ASP A 30 -7.48 4.65 -11.43
C ASP A 30 -7.47 3.23 -10.84
N GLY A 31 -6.57 2.37 -11.33
CA GLY A 31 -6.40 0.99 -10.91
C GLY A 31 -5.66 0.78 -9.58
N LEU A 32 -5.19 1.84 -8.91
CA LEU A 32 -4.52 1.75 -7.61
C LEU A 32 -5.47 2.21 -6.50
N GLY A 33 -5.88 1.30 -5.62
CA GLY A 33 -6.81 1.57 -4.51
C GLY A 33 -6.27 2.37 -3.34
N GLY A 34 -5.22 3.16 -3.53
CA GLY A 34 -4.61 3.94 -2.45
C GLY A 34 -5.45 5.15 -2.08
N ALA A 35 -5.99 5.18 -0.86
CA ALA A 35 -6.73 6.33 -0.33
C ALA A 35 -5.83 7.15 0.61
N PHE A 36 -4.68 7.64 0.13
CA PHE A 36 -3.82 8.57 0.90
C PHE A 36 -4.67 9.75 1.40
N CYS A 37 -5.57 10.23 0.55
CA CYS A 37 -6.50 11.29 0.85
C CYS A 37 -7.37 11.04 2.10
N GLN A 38 -7.66 9.78 2.40
CA GLN A 38 -8.47 9.35 3.53
C GLN A 38 -7.64 9.07 4.80
N LYS A 39 -6.34 9.41 4.77
CA LYS A 39 -5.39 9.30 5.87
C LYS A 39 -5.26 7.89 6.45
N TRP A 40 -5.38 6.88 5.61
CA TRP A 40 -5.06 5.52 6.02
C TRP A 40 -3.55 5.41 6.21
N GLY A 41 -3.14 4.78 7.31
CA GLY A 41 -1.73 4.65 7.68
C GLY A 41 -0.91 4.00 6.55
N GLU A 42 0.39 4.29 6.53
CA GLU A 42 1.33 3.82 5.51
C GLU A 42 2.23 2.71 6.00
N SER A 43 2.38 2.55 7.32
CA SER A 43 3.13 1.46 7.92
C SER A 43 2.24 0.24 8.10
N PHE A 44 2.64 -0.86 7.48
CA PHE A 44 1.90 -2.09 7.48
C PHE A 44 2.73 -3.26 7.97
N THR A 45 2.04 -4.23 8.54
CA THR A 45 2.61 -5.50 8.96
C THR A 45 1.92 -6.62 8.21
N TRP A 46 2.63 -7.25 7.27
CA TRP A 46 2.18 -8.51 6.68
C TRP A 46 2.33 -9.62 7.70
N ASP A 47 1.20 -10.20 8.11
CA ASP A 47 1.11 -11.22 9.16
C ASP A 47 0.71 -12.60 8.62
N HIS A 48 0.77 -12.78 7.30
CA HIS A 48 0.38 -14.00 6.59
C HIS A 48 -0.97 -14.57 7.11
N PRO A 49 -2.07 -13.80 6.99
CA PRO A 49 -3.32 -14.16 7.65
C PRO A 49 -3.92 -15.43 7.06
N THR A 50 -4.50 -16.25 7.93
CA THR A 50 -5.28 -17.42 7.49
C THR A 50 -6.49 -16.99 6.64
N LYS A 51 -7.00 -17.91 5.79
CA LYS A 51 -8.18 -17.63 4.94
C LYS A 51 -9.39 -17.09 5.73
N PRO A 52 -9.71 -17.56 6.96
CA PRO A 52 -10.76 -16.97 7.79
C PRO A 52 -10.46 -15.53 8.24
N VAL A 53 -9.22 -15.24 8.66
CA VAL A 53 -8.80 -13.89 9.08
C VAL A 53 -8.88 -12.92 7.91
N GLY A 54 -8.32 -13.26 6.75
CA GLY A 54 -8.42 -12.45 5.53
C GLY A 54 -9.87 -12.19 5.13
N ARG A 55 -10.76 -13.21 5.16
CA ARG A 55 -12.20 -13.03 4.90
C ARG A 55 -12.88 -12.11 5.91
N SER A 56 -12.50 -12.17 7.19
CA SER A 56 -13.01 -11.28 8.23
C SER A 56 -12.61 -9.84 7.95
N ARG A 57 -11.33 -9.59 7.63
CA ARG A 57 -10.80 -8.28 7.24
C ARG A 57 -11.53 -7.73 6.02
N SER A 58 -11.73 -8.52 4.97
CA SER A 58 -12.45 -8.03 3.79
C SER A 58 -13.91 -7.68 4.08
N ARG A 59 -14.59 -8.46 4.92
CA ARG A 59 -15.95 -8.12 5.39
C ARG A 59 -16.00 -6.84 6.24
N LYS A 60 -14.91 -6.47 6.93
CA LYS A 60 -14.82 -5.20 7.68
C LYS A 60 -14.60 -4.00 6.77
N ALA A 61 -13.95 -4.18 5.62
CA ALA A 61 -13.82 -3.16 4.57
C ALA A 61 -15.12 -2.95 3.78
N GLY A 62 -16.01 -3.95 3.75
CA GLY A 62 -17.20 -3.99 2.88
C GLY A 62 -17.02 -4.86 1.64
N CYS A 63 -15.85 -5.49 1.48
CA CYS A 63 -15.52 -6.46 0.45
C CYS A 63 -15.90 -7.88 0.88
N GLY A 64 -17.19 -8.22 0.77
CA GLY A 64 -17.68 -9.55 1.10
C GLY A 64 -18.86 -9.98 0.22
N SER A 65 -19.68 -10.90 0.74
CA SER A 65 -20.93 -11.28 0.10
C SER A 65 -21.83 -10.05 -0.11
N LYS A 66 -22.35 -9.86 -1.32
CA LYS A 66 -23.19 -8.72 -1.73
C LYS A 66 -22.49 -7.35 -1.69
N ASN A 67 -21.15 -7.32 -1.85
CA ASN A 67 -20.43 -6.06 -2.01
C ASN A 67 -20.98 -5.25 -3.19
N ARG A 68 -20.76 -3.93 -3.17
CA ARG A 68 -21.31 -3.01 -4.18
C ARG A 68 -20.72 -3.22 -5.57
N CYS A 69 -19.49 -3.75 -5.66
CA CYS A 69 -18.76 -3.88 -6.92
C CYS A 69 -19.29 -5.01 -7.80
N SER A 70 -20.04 -5.95 -7.22
CA SER A 70 -20.76 -6.98 -7.98
C SER A 70 -22.14 -6.55 -8.46
N LYS A 71 -22.52 -5.26 -8.30
CA LYS A 71 -23.85 -4.71 -8.64
C LYS A 71 -23.71 -3.52 -9.59
N SER A 72 -24.80 -3.18 -10.29
CA SER A 72 -24.88 -1.98 -11.13
C SER A 72 -24.46 -0.70 -10.37
N PRO A 73 -23.73 0.24 -11.01
CA PRO A 73 -23.31 0.25 -12.41
C PRO A 73 -22.08 -0.62 -12.73
N TYR A 74 -21.53 -1.29 -11.73
CA TYR A 74 -20.45 -2.27 -11.89
C TYR A 74 -21.03 -3.64 -12.27
N GLY A 75 -20.30 -4.72 -11.97
CA GLY A 75 -20.70 -6.06 -12.32
C GLY A 75 -19.54 -7.04 -12.21
N THR A 76 -19.65 -8.14 -12.96
CA THR A 76 -18.69 -9.25 -12.90
C THR A 76 -17.28 -8.90 -13.37
N ALA A 77 -17.09 -7.80 -14.09
CA ALA A 77 -15.78 -7.30 -14.52
C ALA A 77 -15.01 -6.53 -13.42
N TYR A 78 -15.67 -6.22 -12.30
CA TYR A 78 -15.10 -5.45 -11.20
C TYR A 78 -14.91 -6.32 -9.95
N GLN A 79 -13.98 -5.88 -9.10
CA GLN A 79 -13.71 -6.41 -7.78
C GLN A 79 -13.74 -5.29 -6.76
N CYS A 80 -14.01 -5.67 -5.51
CA CYS A 80 -13.86 -4.80 -4.37
C CYS A 80 -12.41 -4.85 -3.94
N ASP A 81 -11.68 -3.79 -4.24
CA ASP A 81 -10.33 -3.55 -3.75
C ASP A 81 -10.39 -2.78 -2.43
N GLU A 82 -9.45 -3.03 -1.53
CA GLU A 82 -9.48 -2.53 -0.15
C GLU A 82 -8.12 -2.05 0.33
N PHE A 83 -8.13 -0.88 0.96
CA PHE A 83 -6.97 -0.26 1.58
C PHE A 83 -7.30 0.25 2.99
N PRO A 84 -6.53 -0.14 4.02
CA PRO A 84 -5.44 -1.12 4.02
C PRO A 84 -5.82 -2.51 3.52
N PHE A 85 -4.84 -3.27 3.02
CA PHE A 85 -5.07 -4.60 2.42
C PHE A 85 -5.55 -5.62 3.46
N LYS A 86 -6.32 -6.64 3.04
CA LYS A 86 -6.66 -7.77 3.94
C LYS A 86 -5.45 -8.57 4.43
N SER A 87 -4.32 -8.48 3.74
CA SER A 87 -3.08 -9.19 4.06
C SER A 87 -2.32 -8.60 5.25
N VAL A 88 -2.69 -7.42 5.73
CA VAL A 88 -1.96 -6.71 6.79
C VAL A 88 -2.71 -6.68 8.11
N GLN A 89 -1.99 -6.67 9.22
CA GLN A 89 -2.55 -6.73 10.58
C GLN A 89 -3.47 -5.54 10.88
N GLU A 90 -3.15 -4.35 10.37
CA GLU A 90 -3.88 -3.11 10.59
C GLU A 90 -5.35 -3.20 10.13
N SER A 91 -5.64 -4.10 9.18
CA SER A 91 -6.99 -4.40 8.71
C SER A 91 -7.89 -5.08 9.74
N ASP A 92 -7.35 -5.55 10.86
CA ASP A 92 -8.17 -6.04 11.98
C ASP A 92 -9.02 -4.95 12.63
N ALA A 93 -8.58 -3.69 12.57
CA ALA A 93 -9.31 -2.56 13.14
C ALA A 93 -10.65 -2.30 12.42
N GLY A 94 -10.74 -2.68 11.15
CA GLY A 94 -11.86 -2.36 10.29
C GLY A 94 -11.87 -0.90 9.80
N GLY A 95 -12.86 -0.56 8.98
CA GLY A 95 -13.06 0.80 8.48
C GLY A 95 -12.33 1.12 7.19
N GLN A 96 -11.58 0.17 6.64
CA GLN A 96 -10.83 0.31 5.38
C GLN A 96 -11.69 0.92 4.28
N VAL A 97 -11.05 1.71 3.42
CA VAL A 97 -11.67 2.22 2.21
C VAL A 97 -11.66 1.10 1.18
N ASN A 98 -12.78 0.93 0.49
CA ASN A 98 -12.91 0.07 -0.66
C ASN A 98 -13.27 0.86 -1.92
N ARG A 99 -12.71 0.43 -3.04
CA ARG A 99 -12.97 0.93 -4.40
C ARG A 99 -13.44 -0.22 -5.29
N CYS A 100 -14.29 0.07 -6.27
CA CYS A 100 -14.59 -0.90 -7.32
C CYS A 100 -13.58 -0.73 -8.44
N VAL A 101 -12.70 -1.72 -8.59
CA VAL A 101 -11.59 -1.72 -9.55
C VAL A 101 -11.81 -2.85 -10.54
N LYS A 102 -11.40 -2.67 -11.79
CA LYS A 102 -11.45 -3.73 -12.80
C LYS A 102 -10.61 -4.93 -12.34
N LYS A 103 -11.14 -6.14 -12.51
CA LYS A 103 -10.53 -7.39 -12.00
C LYS A 103 -9.07 -7.57 -12.36
N GLY A 104 -8.72 -7.41 -13.64
CA GLY A 104 -7.35 -7.55 -14.11
C GLY A 104 -6.38 -6.67 -13.30
N TYR A 105 -6.69 -5.38 -13.19
CA TYR A 105 -5.82 -4.41 -12.52
C TYR A 105 -5.63 -4.74 -11.04
N ASN A 106 -6.73 -5.10 -10.37
CA ASN A 106 -6.71 -5.47 -8.96
C ASN A 106 -5.91 -6.76 -8.71
N ASN A 107 -6.04 -7.75 -9.59
CA ASN A 107 -5.31 -9.01 -9.47
C ASN A 107 -3.81 -8.84 -9.82
N ALA A 108 -3.49 -8.04 -10.83
CA ALA A 108 -2.11 -7.70 -11.17
C ALA A 108 -1.40 -6.97 -10.01
N GLN A 109 -2.08 -6.02 -9.36
CA GLN A 109 -1.57 -5.38 -8.15
C GLN A 109 -1.42 -6.40 -7.00
N SER A 110 -2.42 -7.27 -6.80
CA SER A 110 -2.35 -8.33 -5.79
C SER A 110 -1.15 -9.27 -6.04
N GLN A 111 -0.81 -9.53 -7.30
CA GLN A 111 0.32 -10.36 -7.67
C GLN A 111 1.67 -9.68 -7.41
N VAL A 112 1.77 -8.37 -7.67
CA VAL A 112 2.94 -7.57 -7.26
C VAL A 112 3.15 -7.63 -5.75
N ILE A 113 2.08 -7.45 -4.97
CA ILE A 113 2.14 -7.52 -3.50
C ILE A 113 2.53 -8.94 -3.03
N ARG A 114 2.02 -10.00 -3.70
CA ARG A 114 2.42 -11.40 -3.44
C ARG A 114 3.93 -11.60 -3.67
N GLN A 115 4.46 -11.12 -4.80
CA GLN A 115 5.89 -11.23 -5.08
C GLN A 115 6.74 -10.45 -4.08
N PHE A 116 6.28 -9.28 -3.63
CA PHE A 116 6.94 -8.54 -2.55
C PHE A 116 6.96 -9.34 -1.24
N TYR A 117 5.85 -9.96 -0.83
CA TYR A 117 5.80 -10.78 0.38
C TYR A 117 6.72 -12.01 0.31
N ASN A 118 6.77 -12.66 -0.85
CA ASN A 118 7.54 -13.88 -1.01
C ASN A 118 8.99 -13.64 -1.48
N SER A 119 9.34 -12.39 -1.80
CA SER A 119 10.58 -12.03 -2.52
C SER A 119 10.78 -12.85 -3.80
N GLU A 120 9.74 -12.93 -4.62
CA GLU A 120 9.76 -13.60 -5.92
C GLU A 120 10.08 -12.61 -7.06
N GLY A 121 10.49 -13.13 -8.22
CA GLY A 121 10.74 -12.33 -9.41
C GLY A 121 11.72 -11.18 -9.15
N SER A 122 11.31 -9.96 -9.53
CA SER A 122 12.11 -8.73 -9.37
C SER A 122 12.33 -8.31 -7.91
N PHE A 123 11.58 -8.87 -6.96
CA PHE A 123 11.68 -8.60 -5.51
C PHE A 123 12.64 -9.55 -4.77
N LYS A 124 13.36 -10.43 -5.47
CA LYS A 124 14.32 -11.36 -4.83
C LYS A 124 15.31 -10.65 -3.91
N GLY A 125 15.28 -10.97 -2.61
CA GLY A 125 16.13 -10.40 -1.57
C GLY A 125 15.79 -8.95 -1.17
N LYS A 126 14.61 -8.44 -1.55
CA LYS A 126 14.21 -7.03 -1.34
C LYS A 126 12.89 -6.90 -0.58
N GLY A 127 12.05 -7.92 -0.66
CA GLY A 127 10.75 -7.97 -0.03
C GLY A 127 10.80 -8.54 1.40
N CYS A 128 9.78 -9.31 1.75
CA CYS A 128 9.69 -9.94 3.07
C CYS A 128 10.39 -11.30 3.16
N ASP A 129 10.96 -11.82 2.07
CA ASP A 129 11.64 -13.11 1.99
C ASP A 129 10.80 -14.26 2.57
N SER A 130 9.49 -14.24 2.33
CA SER A 130 8.51 -15.18 2.90
C SER A 130 8.52 -15.26 4.44
N THR A 131 9.15 -14.30 5.11
CA THR A 131 9.28 -14.23 6.56
C THR A 131 8.20 -13.31 7.11
N PHE A 132 7.35 -13.82 8.00
CA PHE A 132 6.29 -13.05 8.66
C PHE A 132 6.42 -13.16 10.19
N PRO A 133 6.12 -12.09 10.95
CA PRO A 133 5.62 -10.80 10.49
C PRO A 133 6.68 -9.96 9.76
N CYS A 134 6.28 -9.27 8.70
CA CYS A 134 7.13 -8.36 7.94
C CYS A 134 6.54 -6.96 7.93
N SER A 135 7.32 -5.97 8.35
CA SER A 135 6.91 -4.57 8.31
C SER A 135 7.43 -3.87 7.07
N PHE A 136 6.56 -3.12 6.40
CA PHE A 136 6.89 -2.31 5.23
C PHE A 136 6.10 -1.01 5.28
N ASN A 137 6.53 -0.02 4.51
CA ASN A 137 5.76 1.21 4.33
C ASN A 137 5.27 1.32 2.89
N ILE A 138 4.09 1.92 2.68
CA ILE A 138 3.65 2.41 1.37
C ILE A 138 3.90 3.91 1.32
N VAL A 139 4.50 4.38 0.24
CA VAL A 139 4.73 5.80 -0.04
C VAL A 139 4.17 6.12 -1.42
N PHE A 140 3.89 7.39 -1.69
CA PHE A 140 3.15 7.79 -2.89
C PHE A 140 4.00 8.65 -3.81
N ALA A 141 4.17 8.20 -5.05
CA ALA A 141 4.69 9.02 -6.14
C ALA A 141 3.54 9.76 -6.84
N ASN A 142 3.84 10.94 -7.41
CA ASN A 142 2.89 11.71 -8.22
C ASN A 142 1.59 12.08 -7.48
N ALA A 143 1.66 12.19 -6.14
CA ALA A 143 0.51 12.51 -5.30
C ALA A 143 -0.17 13.82 -5.75
N GLY A 144 -1.50 13.79 -5.82
CA GLY A 144 -2.30 14.92 -6.31
C GLY A 144 -2.63 14.91 -7.81
N ASN A 145 -2.09 13.97 -8.58
CA ASN A 145 -2.50 13.77 -9.98
C ASN A 145 -3.92 13.17 -10.12
N ILE A 146 -4.39 12.46 -9.09
CA ILE A 146 -5.77 11.98 -8.95
C ILE A 146 -6.32 12.40 -7.58
N ASP A 147 -7.59 12.82 -7.53
CA ASP A 147 -8.19 13.52 -6.37
C ASP A 147 -8.13 12.71 -5.05
N TRP A 148 -8.32 11.39 -5.11
CA TRP A 148 -8.30 10.50 -3.94
C TRP A 148 -6.88 10.05 -3.51
N CYS A 149 -5.86 10.46 -4.26
CA CYS A 149 -4.44 10.24 -3.96
C CYS A 149 -3.71 11.59 -3.74
N ASP A 150 -4.47 12.67 -3.48
CA ASP A 150 -3.92 13.98 -3.11
C ASP A 150 -3.43 13.97 -1.67
N SER A 151 -2.17 14.39 -1.50
CA SER A 151 -1.53 14.47 -0.20
C SER A 151 -1.65 15.81 0.52
N THR A 152 -2.05 16.85 -0.21
CA THR A 152 -2.13 18.22 0.30
C THR A 152 -3.46 18.54 0.99
N ALA A 153 -4.40 17.57 1.03
CA ALA A 153 -5.77 17.71 1.50
C ALA A 153 -6.62 18.80 0.80
N SER A 154 -6.03 19.62 -0.08
CA SER A 154 -6.67 20.78 -0.69
C SER A 154 -7.61 20.42 -1.85
N LYS A 155 -7.35 19.31 -2.55
CA LYS A 155 -8.20 18.76 -3.62
C LYS A 155 -8.75 17.38 -3.28
N CYS A 156 -8.52 16.93 -2.06
CA CYS A 156 -9.01 15.68 -1.53
C CYS A 156 -10.53 15.55 -1.60
N LYS A 157 -11.02 14.76 -2.57
CA LYS A 157 -12.46 14.57 -2.82
C LYS A 157 -12.75 13.14 -3.18
N ASN A 158 -13.90 12.65 -2.69
CA ASN A 158 -14.40 11.35 -3.12
C ASN A 158 -15.00 11.48 -4.53
N ASP A 159 -14.39 10.78 -5.48
CA ASP A 159 -14.80 10.70 -6.90
C ASP A 159 -16.12 9.94 -7.14
N GLY A 160 -16.76 9.46 -6.08
CA GLY A 160 -17.95 8.61 -6.14
C GLY A 160 -17.65 7.12 -6.04
N ASN A 161 -16.38 6.72 -5.98
CA ASN A 161 -15.98 5.32 -5.90
C ASN A 161 -15.27 4.96 -4.58
N GLU A 162 -15.17 5.84 -3.59
CA GLU A 162 -14.63 5.48 -2.25
C GLU A 162 -15.75 5.17 -1.25
N TYR A 163 -15.71 3.98 -0.67
CA TYR A 163 -16.68 3.50 0.31
C TYR A 163 -15.98 2.88 1.51
N THR A 164 -16.65 2.82 2.65
CA THR A 164 -16.34 1.85 3.72
C THR A 164 -17.49 0.87 3.83
N LYS A 165 -17.42 -0.07 4.76
CA LYS A 165 -18.58 -0.89 5.14
C LYS A 165 -19.80 -0.05 5.54
N ALA A 166 -19.61 1.14 6.10
CA ALA A 166 -20.69 2.02 6.56
C ALA A 166 -21.36 2.81 5.42
N GLY A 167 -20.80 2.78 4.21
CA GLY A 167 -21.33 3.53 3.06
C GLY A 167 -20.28 4.41 2.40
N LYS A 168 -20.75 5.36 1.58
CA LYS A 168 -19.87 6.26 0.84
C LYS A 168 -19.01 7.07 1.80
N VAL A 169 -17.71 7.13 1.53
CA VAL A 169 -16.78 7.91 2.35
C VAL A 169 -17.08 9.39 2.11
N PRO A 170 -17.34 10.22 3.14
CA PRO A 170 -17.50 11.65 2.92
C PRO A 170 -16.15 12.26 2.50
N ASP A 171 -16.19 13.43 1.86
CA ASP A 171 -14.96 14.21 1.63
C ASP A 171 -14.21 14.40 2.96
N PRO A 172 -12.87 14.41 2.99
CA PRO A 172 -12.12 14.53 4.23
C PRO A 172 -12.52 15.73 5.11
N SER A 173 -12.95 16.84 4.49
CA SER A 173 -13.48 18.03 5.20
C SER A 173 -14.80 17.79 5.94
N LYS A 174 -15.53 16.73 5.61
CA LYS A 174 -16.84 16.37 6.16
C LYS A 174 -16.80 15.09 7.01
N ARG A 175 -15.63 14.45 7.15
CA ARG A 175 -15.47 13.24 7.93
C ARG A 175 -15.53 13.59 9.42
N LEU A 176 -16.59 13.15 10.10
CA LEU A 176 -16.60 13.04 11.57
C LEU A 176 -15.58 11.94 11.92
N MET A 177 -14.34 12.34 12.20
CA MET A 177 -13.23 11.42 12.42
C MET A 177 -13.44 10.64 13.73
N HIS A 178 -14.08 9.49 13.66
CA HIS A 178 -13.87 8.45 14.66
C HIS A 178 -13.09 7.31 14.02
N ARG A 179 -11.84 7.18 14.49
CA ARG A 179 -10.84 6.13 14.20
C ARG A 179 -10.00 6.38 12.95
N GLN A 180 -9.02 7.27 13.07
CA GLN A 180 -7.62 6.93 13.39
C GLN A 180 -6.90 8.28 13.56
N GLU A 181 -6.87 8.79 14.79
CA GLU A 181 -5.86 9.76 15.18
C GLU A 181 -4.52 9.04 15.10
N SER A 182 -3.84 9.11 13.95
CA SER A 182 -2.39 9.16 14.00
C SER A 182 -2.04 10.57 14.46
N TYR A 183 -1.69 10.70 15.74
CA TYR A 183 -0.90 11.79 16.32
C TYR A 183 -1.31 13.23 15.90
N ASN A 184 -2.10 13.91 16.73
CA ASN A 184 -2.30 15.37 16.72
C ASN A 184 -2.68 16.02 15.38
N GLY A 185 -3.95 15.89 14.97
CA GLY A 185 -4.76 17.01 14.42
C GLY A 185 -4.32 17.71 13.12
N THR A 186 -3.19 17.34 12.54
CA THR A 186 -2.60 17.92 11.34
C THR A 186 -1.93 16.79 10.62
N LEU A 187 -2.15 16.66 9.31
CA LEU A 187 -1.37 15.75 8.47
C LEU A 187 0.06 16.33 8.30
N GLN A 188 0.78 16.46 9.41
CA GLN A 188 2.22 16.58 9.46
C GLN A 188 2.58 15.37 10.31
N VAL A 189 3.19 14.31 9.76
CA VAL A 189 4.64 14.16 9.79
C VAL A 189 5.07 13.18 8.70
N GLY A 190 6.07 13.58 7.91
CA GLY A 190 6.68 12.81 6.83
C GLY A 190 7.07 13.83 5.77
N GLY A 191 6.10 14.20 4.94
CA GLY A 191 6.24 15.27 3.97
C GLY A 191 6.72 14.75 2.63
N MET A 192 7.24 15.65 1.81
CA MET A 192 7.79 15.30 0.50
C MET A 192 9.27 14.97 0.65
N TYR A 193 9.69 13.90 -0.01
CA TYR A 193 11.06 13.42 -0.02
C TYR A 193 11.55 13.32 -1.46
N LEU A 194 12.82 13.66 -1.66
CA LEU A 194 13.52 13.53 -2.93
C LEU A 194 14.24 12.18 -2.97
N LEU A 195 14.09 11.48 -4.07
CA LEU A 195 14.82 10.27 -4.39
C LEU A 195 16.06 10.57 -5.26
N GLU A 196 17.01 9.64 -5.31
CA GLU A 196 18.26 9.78 -6.08
C GLU A 196 17.99 9.98 -7.57
N SER A 197 16.93 9.37 -8.12
CA SER A 197 16.48 9.60 -9.50
C SER A 197 16.01 11.04 -9.79
N GLY A 198 15.85 11.87 -8.77
CA GLY A 198 15.23 13.20 -8.85
C GLY A 198 13.71 13.17 -8.71
N GLN A 199 13.10 12.00 -8.53
CA GLN A 199 11.67 11.89 -8.28
C GLN A 199 11.31 12.32 -6.84
N SER A 200 10.16 12.99 -6.68
CA SER A 200 9.56 13.24 -5.37
C SER A 200 8.53 12.17 -4.99
N ILE A 201 8.57 11.74 -3.74
CA ILE A 201 7.54 10.91 -3.10
C ILE A 201 6.96 11.62 -1.88
N VAL A 202 5.74 11.24 -1.50
CA VAL A 202 5.08 11.70 -0.29
C VAL A 202 4.94 10.55 0.68
N SER A 203 5.23 10.85 1.94
CA SER A 203 5.07 9.93 3.06
C SER A 203 4.32 10.62 4.19
N ALA A 204 3.42 9.89 4.82
CA ALA A 204 2.72 10.21 6.06
C ALA A 204 3.52 9.78 7.30
N GLN A 205 4.75 9.28 7.13
CA GLN A 205 5.72 9.03 8.20
C GLN A 205 7.10 9.65 7.88
N PRO A 206 7.90 10.04 8.89
CA PRO A 206 9.30 10.38 8.64
C PRO A 206 10.05 9.26 7.92
N LEU A 207 10.71 9.58 6.82
CA LEU A 207 11.69 8.72 6.16
C LEU A 207 13.11 9.16 6.52
N SER A 208 14.04 8.22 6.52
CA SER A 208 15.47 8.46 6.71
C SER A 208 16.17 8.57 5.37
N ILE A 209 17.21 9.41 5.30
CA ILE A 209 18.13 9.40 4.15
C ILE A 209 18.80 8.02 4.10
N GLY A 210 18.83 7.42 2.91
CA GLY A 210 19.30 6.05 2.69
C GLY A 210 18.20 4.99 2.71
N ASP A 211 16.94 5.33 3.05
CA ASP A 211 15.83 4.38 2.94
C ASP A 211 15.66 3.96 1.47
N ARG A 212 15.55 2.64 1.25
CA ARG A 212 15.36 2.05 -0.08
C ARG A 212 13.89 2.03 -0.45
N ALA A 213 13.59 2.55 -1.63
CA ALA A 213 12.26 2.58 -2.19
C ALA A 213 12.16 1.75 -3.47
N PHE A 214 11.05 1.02 -3.58
CA PHE A 214 10.81 0.06 -4.65
C PHE A 214 9.57 0.48 -5.42
N ARG A 215 9.74 0.74 -6.71
CA ARG A 215 8.65 1.12 -7.61
C ARG A 215 8.48 0.06 -8.68
N VAL A 216 7.26 -0.43 -8.84
CA VAL A 216 6.93 -1.30 -9.96
C VAL A 216 6.64 -0.46 -11.19
N LYS A 217 7.36 -0.76 -12.27
CA LYS A 217 7.22 -0.14 -13.58
C LYS A 217 6.80 -1.18 -14.60
N ARG A 218 6.35 -0.71 -15.76
CA ARG A 218 5.95 -1.55 -16.89
C ARG A 218 6.90 -1.34 -18.05
N HIS A 219 7.31 -2.40 -18.71
CA HIS A 219 8.05 -2.31 -19.97
C HIS A 219 7.17 -1.74 -21.09
N ASN A 220 5.90 -2.15 -21.13
CA ASN A 220 4.94 -1.70 -22.12
C ASN A 220 3.54 -1.49 -21.48
N GLU A 221 3.09 -0.23 -21.44
CA GLU A 221 1.79 0.15 -20.89
C GLU A 221 0.62 -0.40 -21.72
N THR A 222 0.75 -0.44 -23.05
CA THR A 222 -0.27 -1.00 -23.95
C THR A 222 -0.44 -2.50 -23.70
N LEU A 223 0.68 -3.23 -23.63
CA LEU A 223 0.65 -4.67 -23.35
C LEU A 223 0.04 -4.96 -21.97
N TYR A 224 0.33 -4.13 -20.97
CA TYR A 224 -0.30 -4.25 -19.65
C TYR A 224 -1.82 -4.06 -19.74
N ALA A 225 -2.29 -3.04 -20.46
CA ALA A 225 -3.72 -2.81 -20.66
C ALA A 225 -4.39 -3.97 -21.42
N GLU A 226 -3.72 -4.53 -22.43
CA GLU A 226 -4.18 -5.69 -23.19
C GLU A 226 -4.28 -6.94 -22.32
N TYR A 227 -3.25 -7.27 -21.54
CA TYR A 227 -3.30 -8.38 -20.59
C TYR A 227 -4.45 -8.22 -19.60
N ASN A 228 -4.63 -7.02 -19.03
CA ASN A 228 -5.74 -6.74 -18.12
C ASN A 228 -7.12 -6.85 -18.78
N HIS A 229 -7.21 -6.64 -20.10
CA HIS A 229 -8.47 -6.72 -20.84
C HIS A 229 -8.79 -8.13 -21.32
N MET A 230 -7.77 -8.87 -21.78
CA MET A 230 -7.91 -10.20 -22.36
C MET A 230 -7.86 -11.32 -21.33
N HIS A 231 -7.35 -11.07 -20.11
CA HIS A 231 -7.27 -12.10 -19.08
C HIS A 231 -8.65 -12.64 -18.75
N ILE A 232 -8.84 -13.95 -18.95
CA ILE A 232 -10.05 -14.67 -18.53
C ILE A 232 -9.73 -15.30 -17.16
N PRO A 233 -10.33 -14.81 -16.07
CA PRO A 233 -10.05 -15.34 -14.74
C PRO A 233 -10.46 -16.81 -14.62
N ASP A 234 -9.53 -17.64 -14.15
CA ASP A 234 -9.76 -19.01 -13.70
C ASP A 234 -9.82 -19.02 -12.17
N ASP A 235 -11.01 -19.30 -11.61
CA ASP A 235 -11.21 -19.30 -10.16
C ASP A 235 -10.47 -20.44 -9.43
N GLU A 236 -9.96 -21.46 -10.16
CA GLU A 236 -9.22 -22.59 -9.60
C GLU A 236 -7.71 -22.34 -9.51
N GLN A 237 -7.14 -21.57 -10.46
CA GLN A 237 -5.69 -21.37 -10.57
C GLN A 237 -5.08 -20.32 -9.63
N GLY A 238 -5.88 -19.65 -8.79
CA GLY A 238 -5.34 -18.72 -7.79
C GLY A 238 -4.73 -17.45 -8.38
N LEU A 239 -3.65 -16.92 -7.80
CA LEU A 239 -2.98 -15.70 -8.30
C LEU A 239 -1.89 -16.02 -9.33
N GLU A 240 -1.46 -17.28 -9.39
CA GLU A 240 -0.45 -17.83 -10.28
C GLU A 240 -0.82 -17.63 -11.76
N GLN A 241 -2.12 -17.63 -12.07
CA GLN A 241 -2.61 -17.31 -13.42
C GLN A 241 -2.21 -15.90 -13.91
N TYR A 242 -1.80 -14.99 -13.02
CA TYR A 242 -1.34 -13.64 -13.37
C TYR A 242 0.19 -13.55 -13.50
N ASP A 243 0.92 -14.66 -13.35
CA ASP A 243 2.39 -14.67 -13.41
C ASP A 243 2.92 -14.18 -14.76
N TYR A 244 2.25 -14.51 -15.88
CA TYR A 244 2.64 -14.03 -17.21
C TYR A 244 2.58 -12.50 -17.35
N MET A 245 1.77 -11.82 -16.53
CA MET A 245 1.71 -10.36 -16.52
C MET A 245 2.94 -9.75 -15.87
N MET A 246 3.62 -10.51 -15.01
CA MET A 246 4.81 -10.07 -14.27
C MET A 246 6.03 -9.93 -15.18
N ASP A 247 6.08 -10.65 -16.30
CA ASP A 247 7.15 -10.52 -17.30
C ASP A 247 7.18 -9.13 -17.95
N ASN A 248 6.04 -8.43 -17.96
CA ASN A 248 5.95 -7.04 -18.43
C ASN A 248 6.25 -6.01 -17.32
N LEU A 249 6.51 -6.46 -16.09
CA LEU A 249 6.82 -5.60 -14.95
C LEU A 249 8.29 -5.68 -14.58
N TYR A 250 8.87 -4.54 -14.23
CA TYR A 250 10.21 -4.48 -13.65
C TYR A 250 10.22 -3.64 -12.38
N LEU A 251 11.18 -3.93 -11.51
CA LEU A 251 11.37 -3.20 -10.27
C LEU A 251 12.44 -2.13 -10.45
N GLU A 252 12.05 -0.88 -10.26
CA GLU A 252 12.95 0.26 -10.14
C GLU A 252 13.27 0.45 -8.65
N GLU A 253 14.55 0.42 -8.33
CA GLU A 253 15.07 0.71 -7.00
C GLU A 253 15.55 2.15 -6.94
N ASP A 254 15.28 2.79 -5.83
CA ASP A 254 15.70 4.16 -5.58
C ASP A 254 16.00 4.36 -4.10
N VAL A 255 16.59 5.51 -3.76
CA VAL A 255 17.05 5.82 -2.41
C VAL A 255 16.59 7.22 -2.03
N VAL A 256 16.07 7.36 -0.81
CA VAL A 256 15.75 8.68 -0.24
C VAL A 256 17.04 9.46 -0.02
N VAL A 257 17.22 10.59 -0.71
CA VAL A 257 18.42 11.44 -0.60
C VAL A 257 18.19 12.72 0.19
N GLY A 258 16.93 13.11 0.40
CA GLY A 258 16.62 14.30 1.17
C GLY A 258 15.14 14.52 1.41
N LYS A 259 14.85 15.43 2.32
CA LYS A 259 13.52 15.98 2.54
C LYS A 259 13.39 17.30 1.77
N VAL A 260 12.24 17.52 1.15
CA VAL A 260 11.89 18.75 0.41
C VAL A 260 11.25 19.76 1.36
#